data_AF-A0A832V6K2-F1
#
_entry.id   AF-A0A832V6K2-F1
#
_cell.length_a   1.000
_cell.length_b   1.000
_cell.length_c   1.000
_cell.angle_alpha   90.00
_cell.angle_beta   90.00
_cell.angle_gamma   90.00
#
_symmetry.space_group_name_H-M   'P 1'
#
loop_
_entity.id
_entity.type
_entity.pdbx_description
1 polymer ?
#
loop_
_entity_poly.entity_id
_entity_poly.type
_entity_poly.pdbx_seq_one_letter_code
_entity_poly.pdbx_strand_id
1 'polypeptide(L)'
;MKIENVVASAAVDAEIDLDKIAATLDNAEYEPEQFPGLVLRLTKPKAAILVFSSGKMVCTGSKEIKTVKVAIAETLKQIRK
;
A
#
# COMPACT_ATOMS: atom_id res chain seq x y z
N MET A 1 -22.66 7.27 -15.09
CA MET A 1 -21.21 7.00 -14.97
C MET A 1 -20.99 6.22 -13.68
N LYS A 2 -20.45 5.00 -13.74
CA LYS A 2 -20.24 4.12 -12.57
C LYS A 2 -18.74 3.96 -12.36
N ILE A 3 -18.27 4.24 -11.14
CA ILE A 3 -16.85 4.08 -10.79
C ILE A 3 -16.60 2.60 -10.53
N GLU A 4 -15.73 2.00 -11.33
CA GLU A 4 -15.36 0.59 -11.17
C GLU A 4 -14.05 0.41 -10.39
N ASN A 5 -13.12 1.37 -10.50
CA ASN A 5 -11.89 1.38 -9.72
C ASN A 5 -11.35 2.82 -9.55
N VAL A 6 -10.77 3.08 -8.39
CA VAL A 6 -10.03 4.28 -8.06
C VAL A 6 -8.60 3.85 -7.76
N VAL A 7 -7.65 4.45 -8.48
CA VAL A 7 -6.22 4.30 -8.23
C VAL A 7 -5.69 5.63 -7.71
N ALA A 8 -4.93 5.60 -6.61
CA ALA A 8 -4.24 6.80 -6.12
C ALA A 8 -2.79 6.47 -5.78
N SER A 9 -1.92 7.46 -5.97
CA SER A 9 -0.51 7.39 -5.57
C SER A 9 -0.23 8.37 -4.43
N ALA A 10 0.62 7.95 -3.51
CA ALA A 10 1.23 8.80 -2.49
C ALA A 10 2.74 8.57 -2.51
N ALA A 11 3.50 9.50 -1.96
CA ALA A 11 4.93 9.34 -1.77
C ALA A 11 5.30 9.87 -0.38
N VAL A 12 6.22 9.18 0.27
CA VAL A 12 6.90 9.65 1.47
C VAL A 12 8.31 10.04 1.05
N ASP A 13 8.81 11.16 1.56
CA ASP A 13 10.17 11.63 1.30
C ASP A 13 11.17 10.90 2.22
N ALA A 14 11.16 9.57 2.13
CA ALA A 14 11.99 8.68 2.93
C ALA A 14 12.12 7.33 2.23
N GLU A 15 13.30 6.74 2.28
CA GLU A 15 13.50 5.35 1.89
C GLU A 15 12.82 4.41 2.87
N ILE A 16 12.28 3.33 2.33
CA ILE A 16 11.52 2.33 3.07
C ILE A 16 12.22 0.98 2.95
N ASP A 17 12.54 0.39 4.10
CA ASP A 17 13.05 -0.98 4.20
C ASP A 17 11.87 -1.97 4.03
N LEU A 18 11.72 -2.52 2.82
CA LEU A 18 10.63 -3.43 2.48
C LEU A 18 10.74 -4.78 3.19
N ASP A 19 11.97 -5.29 3.39
CA ASP A 19 12.23 -6.54 4.10
C ASP A 19 11.76 -6.44 5.55
N LYS A 20 12.08 -5.33 6.22
CA LYS A 20 11.63 -5.09 7.59
C LYS A 20 10.10 -5.03 7.69
N ILE A 21 9.43 -4.37 6.74
CA ILE A 21 7.97 -4.29 6.73
C ILE A 21 7.35 -5.65 6.49
N ALA A 22 7.86 -6.42 5.53
CA ALA A 22 7.37 -7.76 5.23
C ALA A 22 7.52 -8.70 6.44
N ALA A 23 8.59 -8.56 7.21
CA ALA A 23 8.80 -9.31 8.44
C ALA A 23 7.88 -8.87 9.60
N THR A 24 7.38 -7.63 9.57
CA THR A 24 6.57 -7.04 10.66
C THR A 24 5.07 -7.16 10.40
N LEU A 25 4.64 -7.15 9.13
CA LEU A 25 3.24 -7.13 8.73
C LEU A 25 2.85 -8.47 8.10
N ASP A 26 2.00 -9.24 8.79
CA ASP A 26 1.52 -10.55 8.30
C ASP A 26 0.74 -10.48 6.97
N ASN A 27 0.22 -9.29 6.62
CA ASN A 27 -0.55 -9.03 5.41
C ASN A 27 0.29 -8.36 4.30
N ALA A 28 1.61 -8.37 4.43
CA ALA A 28 2.56 -7.92 3.43
C ALA A 28 3.16 -9.11 2.68
N GLU A 29 3.14 -9.04 1.34
CA GLU A 29 3.80 -9.97 0.44
C GLU A 29 4.95 -9.22 -0.23
N TYR A 30 6.20 -9.65 -0.02
CA TYR A 30 7.37 -9.07 -0.66
C TYR A 30 8.26 -10.18 -1.23
N GLU A 31 8.32 -10.22 -2.56
CA GLU A 31 9.10 -11.19 -3.33
C GLU A 31 9.87 -10.41 -4.41
N PRO A 32 11.03 -9.81 -4.08
CA PRO A 32 11.74 -8.88 -4.97
C PRO A 32 12.14 -9.50 -6.32
N GLU A 33 12.36 -10.82 -6.35
CA GLU A 33 12.64 -11.58 -7.57
C GLU A 33 11.45 -11.62 -8.54
N GLN A 34 10.21 -11.50 -8.02
CA GLN A 34 8.99 -11.49 -8.83
C GLN A 34 8.45 -10.08 -9.07
N PHE A 35 8.52 -9.22 -8.06
CA PHE A 35 7.99 -7.86 -8.12
C PHE A 35 8.80 -6.91 -7.20
N PRO A 36 9.29 -5.76 -7.71
CA PRO A 36 10.19 -4.87 -6.96
C PRO A 36 9.50 -4.04 -5.86
N GLY A 37 8.24 -4.32 -5.53
CA GLY A 37 7.48 -3.62 -4.51
C GLY A 37 6.86 -4.61 -3.52
N LEU A 38 6.53 -4.10 -2.34
CA LEU A 38 5.78 -4.84 -1.34
C LEU A 38 4.28 -4.67 -1.59
N VAL A 39 3.55 -5.78 -1.60
CA VAL A 39 2.09 -5.81 -1.76
C VAL A 39 1.45 -5.96 -0.40
N LEU A 40 0.76 -4.92 0.07
CA LEU A 40 -0.01 -4.93 1.29
C LEU A 40 -1.50 -5.07 0.96
N ARG A 41 -2.16 -6.10 1.50
CA ARG A 41 -3.60 -6.30 1.31
C ARG A 41 -4.36 -5.87 2.56
N LEU A 42 -5.27 -4.90 2.39
CA LEU A 42 -6.17 -4.46 3.45
C LEU A 42 -7.53 -5.13 3.29
N THR A 43 -8.06 -5.67 4.39
CA THR A 43 -9.39 -6.31 4.43
C THR A 43 -10.50 -5.29 4.68
N LYS A 44 -10.24 -4.28 5.53
CA LYS A 44 -11.16 -3.16 5.80
C LYS A 44 -10.37 -1.85 5.95
N PRO A 45 -10.46 -0.92 4.98
CA PRO A 45 -11.16 -1.04 3.70
C PRO A 45 -10.52 -2.07 2.75
N LYS A 46 -11.33 -2.69 1.87
CA LYS A 46 -10.80 -3.62 0.85
C LYS A 46 -9.99 -2.83 -0.18
N ALA A 47 -8.66 -2.97 -0.13
CA ALA A 47 -7.74 -2.30 -1.02
C ALA A 47 -6.41 -3.08 -1.09
N ALA A 48 -5.68 -2.89 -2.18
CA ALA A 48 -4.29 -3.32 -2.30
C ALA A 48 -3.40 -2.08 -2.36
N ILE A 49 -2.35 -2.07 -1.54
CA ILE A 49 -1.34 -1.01 -1.52
C ILE A 49 -0.02 -1.62 -1.99
N LEU A 50 0.57 -1.02 -3.01
CA LEU A 50 1.92 -1.32 -3.47
C LEU A 50 2.86 -0.31 -2.83
N VAL A 51 3.89 -0.77 -2.13
CA VAL A 51 4.91 0.08 -1.50
C VAL A 51 6.24 -0.18 -2.18
N PHE A 52 6.97 0.87 -2.54
CA PHE A 52 8.29 0.78 -3.15
C PHE A 52 9.34 1.29 -2.18
N SER A 53 10.57 0.77 -2.31
CA SER A 53 11.71 1.17 -1.47
C SER A 53 12.01 2.67 -1.53
N SER A 54 11.65 3.33 -2.63
CA SER A 54 11.75 4.78 -2.81
C SER A 54 10.76 5.61 -2.00
N GLY A 55 9.91 4.99 -1.18
CA GLY A 55 8.86 5.70 -0.44
C GLY A 55 7.58 5.96 -1.23
N LYS A 56 7.55 5.56 -2.52
CA LYS A 56 6.33 5.63 -3.33
C LYS A 56 5.33 4.55 -2.89
N MET A 57 4.05 4.93 -2.84
CA MET A 57 2.94 4.02 -2.59
C MET A 57 1.84 4.19 -3.63
N VAL A 58 1.20 3.09 -4.02
CA VAL A 58 0.07 3.07 -4.95
C VAL A 58 -1.06 2.25 -4.35
N CYS A 59 -2.22 2.87 -4.16
CA CYS A 59 -3.44 2.21 -3.69
C CYS A 59 -4.37 1.91 -4.87
N THR A 60 -4.92 0.70 -4.94
CA THR A 60 -5.88 0.26 -5.96
C THR A 60 -6.94 -0.67 -5.37
N GLY A 61 -8.02 -0.94 -6.11
CA GLY A 61 -9.06 -1.91 -5.75
C GLY A 61 -10.20 -1.32 -4.94
N SER A 62 -10.29 0.00 -4.85
CA SER A 62 -11.37 0.70 -4.16
C SER A 62 -12.31 1.39 -5.15
N LYS A 63 -13.60 1.50 -4.81
CA LYS A 63 -14.61 2.19 -5.63
C LYS A 63 -14.89 3.62 -5.17
N GLU A 64 -14.23 4.06 -4.09
CA GLU A 64 -14.50 5.33 -3.44
C GLU A 64 -13.20 6.05 -3.06
N ILE A 65 -13.11 7.34 -3.39
CA ILE A 65 -11.93 8.16 -3.08
C ILE A 65 -11.67 8.24 -1.57
N LYS A 66 -12.73 8.29 -0.74
CA LYS A 66 -12.61 8.32 0.73
C LYS A 66 -11.91 7.06 1.24
N THR A 67 -12.29 5.91 0.70
CA THR A 67 -11.76 4.59 1.05
C THR A 67 -10.27 4.48 0.72
N VAL A 68 -9.85 5.03 -0.42
CA VAL A 68 -8.42 5.12 -0.80
C VAL A 68 -7.62 5.99 0.17
N LYS A 69 -8.16 7.14 0.58
CA LYS A 69 -7.50 8.01 1.57
C LYS A 69 -7.31 7.31 2.91
N VAL A 70 -8.33 6.61 3.39
CA VAL A 70 -8.27 5.84 4.63
C VAL A 70 -7.25 4.70 4.52
N ALA A 71 -7.26 3.96 3.41
CA ALA A 71 -6.31 2.87 3.15
C ALA A 71 -4.85 3.35 3.23
N ILE A 72 -4.51 4.42 2.51
CA ILE A 72 -3.17 5.01 2.53
C ILE A 72 -2.78 5.47 3.94
N ALA A 73 -3.69 6.12 4.66
CA ALA A 73 -3.43 6.59 6.02
C ALA A 73 -3.18 5.44 7.01
N GLU A 74 -3.93 4.34 6.91
CA GLU A 74 -3.73 3.15 7.75
C GLU A 74 -2.41 2.44 7.42
N THR A 75 -2.06 2.32 6.13
CA THR A 75 -0.76 1.78 5.73
C THR A 75 0.40 2.62 6.26
N LEU A 76 0.32 3.95 6.15
CA LEU A 76 1.34 4.85 6.69
C LEU A 76 1.54 4.68 8.21
N LYS A 77 0.46 4.44 8.96
CA LYS A 77 0.56 4.19 10.41
C LYS A 77 1.25 2.85 10.71
N GLN A 78 1.01 1.83 9.89
CA GLN A 78 1.63 0.51 10.06
C GLN A 78 3.12 0.55 9.73
N ILE A 79 3.52 1.30 8.70
CA ILE A 79 4.92 1.45 8.28
C ILE A 79 5.74 2.29 9.26
N ARG A 80 5.12 3.28 9.92
CA ARG A 80 5.80 4.16 10.90
C ARG A 80 5.95 3.57 12.30
N LYS A 81 5.35 2.40 12.58
CA LYS A 81 5.49 1.71 13.86
C LYS A 81 6.79 0.93 13.91
#